data_AF-A0A5J4WET9-F1
#
_entry.id   AF-A0A5J4WET9-F1
#
_cell.length_a   1.000
_cell.length_b   1.000
_cell.length_c   1.000
_cell.angle_alpha   90.00
_cell.angle_beta   90.00
_cell.angle_gamma   90.00
#
_symmetry.space_group_name_H-M   'P 1'
#
loop_
_entity.id
_entity.type
_entity.pdbx_description
1 polymer ?
#
loop_
_entity_poly.entity_id
_entity_poly.type
_entity_poly.pdbx_seq_one_letter_code
_entity_poly.pdbx_strand_id
1 'polypeptide(L)'
;MNFRVQSLATRNDNSTAVFEIRKWEVSISLIKEIKQIHQTIEKLGIQIQITHLPEVKKEIADALSRLSRAGNYKLNEKNFQQKCLQLNLNPTIDLLSQHFNNLLPRFMLTIGGHGKIAIDALNQTMKKEFPLIHPPINLLPAVLKKIREEQFETMIKAPQLPGQIWYTELVNENVQYLMLGWNNEILEPRTSLSKKNLKLLPGKICCFLMERKPGREEDSRERFCEYQIYAKKRQI
;
A
#
# COMPACT_ATOMS: atom_id res chain seq x y z
N MET A 1 21.04 -9.77 -20.70
CA MET A 1 21.86 -8.70 -20.07
C MET A 1 21.77 -8.88 -18.56
N ASN A 2 22.86 -9.29 -17.90
CA ASN A 2 22.91 -9.40 -16.43
C ASN A 2 23.31 -8.05 -15.85
N PHE A 3 22.34 -7.28 -15.35
CA PHE A 3 22.62 -6.06 -14.59
C PHE A 3 23.20 -6.45 -13.23
N ARG A 4 24.53 -6.38 -13.07
CA ARG A 4 25.16 -6.42 -11.74
C ARG A 4 24.96 -5.06 -11.10
N VAL A 5 24.26 -5.03 -9.97
CA VAL A 5 24.15 -3.83 -9.12
C VAL A 5 25.55 -3.52 -8.59
N GLN A 6 26.12 -2.37 -8.97
CA GLN A 6 27.46 -1.97 -8.53
C GLN A 6 27.45 -1.18 -7.21
N SER A 7 26.34 -0.50 -6.92
CA SER A 7 26.20 0.33 -5.71
C SER A 7 24.77 0.35 -5.17
N LEU A 8 24.64 0.37 -3.84
CA LEU A 8 23.37 0.47 -3.13
C LEU A 8 23.38 1.73 -2.24
N ALA A 9 22.54 2.70 -2.57
CA ALA A 9 22.35 3.89 -1.75
C ALA A 9 21.18 3.66 -0.77
N THR A 10 21.46 3.71 0.53
CA THR A 10 20.46 3.60 1.59
C THR A 10 20.40 4.88 2.42
N ARG A 11 19.22 5.19 2.95
CA ARG A 11 19.00 6.39 3.77
C ARG A 11 18.43 5.98 5.12
N ASN A 12 18.94 6.54 6.20
CA ASN A 12 18.53 6.22 7.57
C ASN A 12 18.35 7.52 8.38
N ASP A 13 17.29 7.58 9.18
CA ASP A 13 16.89 8.74 9.97
C ASP A 13 17.59 8.83 11.33
N ASN A 14 18.25 7.76 11.76
CA ASN A 14 19.12 7.75 12.92
C ASN A 14 20.55 8.10 12.50
N SER A 15 20.93 9.36 12.73
CA SER A 15 22.28 9.88 12.44
C SER A 15 23.38 9.07 13.14
N THR A 16 23.12 8.53 14.33
CA THR A 16 24.03 7.64 15.05
C THR A 16 24.20 6.33 14.29
N ALA A 17 23.11 5.69 13.85
CA ALA A 17 23.20 4.46 13.06
C ALA A 17 23.91 4.69 11.71
N VAL A 18 23.66 5.83 11.05
CA VAL A 18 24.39 6.24 9.84
C VAL A 18 25.88 6.36 10.10
N PHE A 19 26.26 6.99 11.21
CA PHE A 19 27.65 7.20 11.60
C PHE A 19 28.34 5.88 11.95
N GLU A 20 27.70 5.04 12.75
CA GLU A 20 28.20 3.72 13.15
C GLU A 20 28.42 2.81 11.94
N ILE A 21 27.47 2.74 11.00
CA ILE A 21 27.63 1.90 9.80
C ILE A 21 28.70 2.48 8.86
N ARG A 22 28.82 3.81 8.73
CA ARG A 22 29.88 4.44 7.92
C ARG A 22 31.28 4.14 8.44
N LYS A 23 31.42 4.07 9.76
CA LYS A 23 32.70 3.76 10.42
C LYS A 23 32.95 2.28 10.63
N TRP A 24 31.92 1.45 10.48
CA TRP A 24 31.93 0.05 10.93
C TRP A 24 32.26 -0.10 12.42
N GLU A 25 31.92 0.91 13.23
CA GLU A 25 32.12 0.94 14.68
C GLU A 25 30.74 0.97 15.35
N VAL A 26 30.43 -0.02 16.19
CA VAL A 26 29.08 -0.24 16.73
C VAL A 26 29.13 -0.65 18.20
N SER A 27 28.02 -0.39 18.90
CA SER A 27 27.74 -0.97 20.22
C SER A 27 27.71 -2.51 20.18
N ILE A 28 28.15 -3.14 21.28
CA ILE A 28 28.32 -4.60 21.39
C ILE A 28 27.05 -5.38 21.00
N SER A 29 25.87 -4.81 21.27
CA SER A 29 24.56 -5.40 20.98
C SER A 29 24.21 -5.53 19.50
N LEU A 30 24.91 -4.83 18.59
CA LEU A 30 24.60 -4.77 17.15
C LEU A 30 25.72 -5.35 16.26
N ILE A 31 26.82 -5.81 16.87
CA ILE A 31 28.01 -6.32 16.15
C ILE A 31 27.66 -7.50 15.25
N LYS A 32 26.72 -8.37 15.67
CA LYS A 32 26.38 -9.57 14.91
C LYS A 32 25.66 -9.23 13.61
N GLU A 33 24.68 -8.33 13.68
CA GLU A 33 23.87 -7.87 12.56
C GLU A 33 24.74 -7.11 11.55
N ILE A 34 25.62 -6.22 12.03
CA ILE A 34 26.54 -5.46 11.18
C ILE A 34 27.55 -6.39 10.47
N LYS A 35 28.07 -7.41 11.15
CA LYS A 35 28.95 -8.41 10.52
C LYS A 35 28.26 -9.18 9.40
N GLN A 36 26.99 -9.58 9.59
CA GLN A 36 26.21 -10.25 8.55
C GLN A 36 25.97 -9.34 7.34
N ILE A 37 25.66 -8.08 7.58
CA ILE A 37 25.51 -7.07 6.52
C ILE A 37 26.83 -6.92 5.76
N HIS A 38 27.96 -6.77 6.45
CA HIS A 38 29.28 -6.63 5.83
C HIS A 38 29.64 -7.84 4.94
N GLN A 39 29.49 -9.06 5.47
CA GLN A 39 29.75 -10.29 4.71
C GLN A 39 28.85 -10.41 3.47
N THR A 40 27.60 -9.98 3.58
CA THR A 40 26.66 -10.00 2.45
C THR A 40 27.07 -9.01 1.37
N ILE A 41 27.54 -7.82 1.76
CA ILE A 41 28.04 -6.78 0.84
C ILE A 41 29.30 -7.26 0.11
N GLU A 42 30.26 -7.82 0.84
CA GLU A 42 31.48 -8.39 0.27
C GLU A 42 31.16 -9.51 -0.72
N LYS A 43 30.27 -10.43 -0.34
CA LYS A 43 29.83 -11.54 -1.20
C LYS A 43 29.14 -11.06 -2.48
N LEU A 44 28.36 -9.98 -2.39
CA LEU A 44 27.65 -9.41 -3.54
C LEU A 44 28.52 -8.46 -4.38
N GLY A 45 29.68 -8.02 -3.87
CA GLY A 45 30.57 -7.07 -4.54
C GLY A 45 29.93 -5.70 -4.77
N ILE A 46 29.05 -5.26 -3.85
CA ILE A 46 28.28 -4.02 -3.97
C ILE A 46 28.92 -2.93 -3.11
N GLN A 47 28.98 -1.69 -3.58
CA GLN A 47 29.35 -0.56 -2.74
C GLN A 47 28.12 0.02 -2.02
N ILE A 48 28.13 0.13 -0.69
CA ILE A 48 27.04 0.79 0.04
C ILE A 48 27.34 2.28 0.28
N GLN A 49 26.36 3.13 -0.02
CA GLN A 49 26.35 4.54 0.39
C GLN A 49 25.20 4.80 1.35
N ILE A 50 25.50 5.03 2.63
CA ILE A 50 24.50 5.40 3.63
C ILE A 50 24.49 6.91 3.83
N THR A 51 23.30 7.51 3.78
CA THR A 51 23.10 8.94 4.03
C THR A 51 22.04 9.17 5.11
N HIS A 52 22.18 10.27 5.85
CA HIS A 52 21.17 10.69 6.81
C HIS A 52 19.90 11.16 6.10
N LEU A 53 18.74 10.71 6.56
CA LEU A 53 17.44 11.08 6.03
C LEU A 53 16.91 12.32 6.77
N PRO A 54 16.66 13.45 6.08
CA PRO A 54 16.05 14.63 6.68
C PRO A 54 14.70 14.34 7.35
N GLU A 55 14.38 15.06 8.42
CA GLU A 55 13.22 14.83 9.29
C GLU A 55 11.87 14.81 8.54
N VAL A 56 11.68 15.67 7.53
CA VAL A 56 10.48 15.66 6.66
C VAL A 56 10.31 14.33 5.91
N LYS A 57 11.41 13.69 5.51
CA LYS A 57 11.36 12.39 4.84
C LYS A 57 11.19 11.22 5.81
N LYS A 58 11.53 11.41 7.09
CA LYS A 58 11.21 10.46 8.18
C LYS A 58 9.71 10.39 8.42
N GLU A 59 9.01 11.52 8.43
CA GLU A 59 7.54 11.54 8.57
C GLU A 59 6.87 10.66 7.50
N ILE A 60 7.37 10.73 6.25
CA ILE A 60 6.89 9.89 5.14
C ILE A 60 7.20 8.41 5.40
N ALA A 61 8.44 8.07 5.78
CA ALA A 61 8.85 6.67 5.99
C ALA A 61 8.14 6.01 7.19
N ASP A 62 8.02 6.72 8.32
CA ASP A 62 7.31 6.27 9.52
C ASP A 62 5.81 6.08 9.24
N ALA A 63 5.19 7.00 8.51
CA ALA A 63 3.80 6.87 8.12
C ALA A 63 3.57 5.75 7.09
N LEU A 64 4.49 5.49 6.15
CA LEU A 64 4.43 4.32 5.26
C LEU A 64 4.58 3.01 6.04
N SER A 65 5.49 2.96 7.02
CA SER A 65 5.66 1.81 7.90
C SER A 65 4.37 1.51 8.69
N ARG A 66 3.69 2.55 9.18
CA ARG A 66 2.40 2.42 9.88
C ARG A 66 1.22 2.09 8.97
N LEU A 67 1.19 2.63 7.76
CA LEU A 67 0.25 2.22 6.72
C LEU A 67 0.50 0.76 6.30
N SER A 68 1.74 0.27 6.32
CA SER A 68 2.01 -1.16 6.09
C SER A 68 1.46 -2.04 7.22
N ARG A 69 1.37 -1.49 8.44
CA ARG A 69 0.68 -2.08 9.60
C ARG A 69 -0.82 -1.75 9.60
N ALA A 70 -1.44 -1.52 8.42
CA ALA A 70 -2.81 -1.07 8.23
C ALA A 70 -3.77 -1.77 9.21
N GLY A 71 -4.27 -0.96 10.14
CA GLY A 71 -4.93 -1.46 11.33
C GLY A 71 -4.95 -0.45 12.45
N ASN A 72 -4.87 0.86 12.21
CA ASN A 72 -4.88 1.85 13.29
C ASN A 72 -5.80 3.04 13.03
N TYR A 73 -6.60 2.99 11.97
CA TYR A 73 -7.44 4.10 11.53
C TYR A 73 -8.79 3.60 11.08
N LYS A 74 -9.86 4.23 11.58
CA LYS A 74 -11.24 3.95 11.20
C LYS A 74 -11.72 5.07 10.26
N LEU A 75 -12.27 4.70 9.11
CA LEU A 75 -12.97 5.64 8.24
C LEU A 75 -14.40 5.80 8.75
N ASN A 76 -14.97 7.00 8.62
CA ASN A 76 -16.39 7.20 8.92
C ASN A 76 -17.28 6.32 8.02
N GLU A 77 -17.89 5.31 8.63
CA GLU A 77 -18.72 4.30 7.96
C GLU A 77 -19.93 4.93 7.26
N LYS A 78 -20.59 5.92 7.88
CA LYS A 78 -21.77 6.60 7.31
C LYS A 78 -21.41 7.32 6.01
N ASN A 79 -20.28 8.04 6.01
CA ASN A 79 -19.80 8.76 4.82
C ASN A 79 -19.43 7.78 3.69
N PHE A 80 -18.84 6.64 4.04
CA PHE A 80 -18.52 5.60 3.07
C PHE A 80 -19.79 4.99 2.46
N GLN A 81 -20.75 4.58 3.29
CA GLN A 81 -22.04 4.01 2.85
C GLN A 81 -22.82 4.99 1.97
N GLN A 82 -22.88 6.28 2.36
CA GLN A 82 -23.55 7.30 1.56
C GLN A 82 -22.92 7.46 0.16
N LYS A 83 -21.59 7.48 0.08
CA LYS A 83 -20.90 7.54 -1.23
C LYS A 83 -21.12 6.27 -2.06
N CYS A 84 -21.16 5.09 -1.43
CA CYS A 84 -21.46 3.85 -2.13
C CYS A 84 -22.89 3.86 -2.71
N LEU A 85 -23.88 4.30 -1.93
CA LEU A 85 -25.27 4.46 -2.38
C LEU A 85 -25.40 5.42 -3.57
N GLN A 86 -24.70 6.55 -3.55
CA GLN A 86 -24.70 7.52 -4.65
C GLN A 86 -24.14 6.94 -5.96
N LEU A 87 -23.23 5.97 -5.87
CA LEU A 87 -22.61 5.31 -7.02
C LEU A 87 -23.27 3.98 -7.36
N ASN A 88 -24.39 3.64 -6.71
CA ASN A 88 -25.05 2.34 -6.86
C ASN A 88 -24.11 1.14 -6.59
N LEU A 89 -23.14 1.32 -5.70
CA LEU A 89 -22.20 0.29 -5.25
C LEU A 89 -22.70 -0.30 -3.93
N ASN A 90 -22.71 -1.62 -3.81
CA ASN A 90 -23.18 -2.30 -2.60
C ASN A 90 -22.19 -3.40 -2.16
N PRO A 91 -21.06 -3.04 -1.54
CA PRO A 91 -20.09 -4.03 -1.11
C PRO A 91 -20.66 -4.89 0.02
N THR A 92 -20.52 -6.21 -0.09
CA THR A 92 -21.22 -7.19 0.77
C THR A 92 -20.37 -7.73 1.91
N ILE A 93 -19.04 -7.62 1.79
CA ILE A 93 -18.08 -8.08 2.77
C ILE A 93 -16.83 -7.18 2.78
N ASP A 94 -16.27 -6.90 3.96
CA ASP A 94 -15.02 -6.16 4.11
C ASP A 94 -13.86 -7.13 4.40
N LEU A 95 -13.00 -7.35 3.41
CA LEU A 95 -11.86 -8.24 3.48
C LEU A 95 -10.60 -7.50 3.93
N LEU A 96 -9.79 -8.21 4.72
CA LEU A 96 -8.52 -7.73 5.25
C LEU A 96 -8.66 -6.54 6.22
N SER A 97 -9.84 -6.38 6.82
CA SER A 97 -10.09 -5.41 7.89
C SER A 97 -9.79 -6.00 9.28
N GLN A 98 -10.00 -5.20 10.32
CA GLN A 98 -9.88 -5.54 11.73
C GLN A 98 -11.18 -5.11 12.43
N HIS A 99 -11.46 -5.68 13.61
CA HIS A 99 -12.71 -5.44 14.37
C HIS A 99 -13.08 -3.97 14.61
N PHE A 100 -12.12 -3.05 14.55
CA PHE A 100 -12.34 -1.64 14.82
C PHE A 100 -12.22 -0.75 13.58
N ASN A 101 -11.84 -1.30 12.42
CA ASN A 101 -11.72 -0.53 11.18
C ASN A 101 -12.49 -1.12 9.99
N ASN A 102 -13.33 -2.13 10.24
CA ASN A 102 -14.28 -2.64 9.26
C ASN A 102 -15.31 -1.56 8.91
N LEU A 103 -15.70 -1.54 7.64
CA LEU A 103 -16.70 -0.63 7.07
C LEU A 103 -18.02 -1.34 6.75
N LEU A 104 -18.06 -2.66 6.97
CA LEU A 104 -19.22 -3.50 6.75
C LEU A 104 -19.46 -4.42 7.96
N PRO A 105 -20.72 -4.77 8.27
CA PRO A 105 -21.03 -5.73 9.34
C PRO A 105 -20.41 -7.11 9.12
N ARG A 106 -20.35 -7.57 7.87
CA ARG A 106 -19.67 -8.80 7.46
C ARG A 106 -18.24 -8.46 7.07
N PHE A 107 -17.26 -9.04 7.76
CA PHE A 107 -15.85 -8.77 7.47
C PHE A 107 -14.94 -9.95 7.82
N MET A 108 -13.75 -9.98 7.21
CA MET A 108 -12.70 -10.97 7.46
C MET A 108 -11.42 -10.31 7.95
N LEU A 109 -10.87 -10.88 9.02
CA LEU A 109 -9.79 -10.26 9.77
C LEU A 109 -8.41 -10.40 9.11
N THR A 110 -7.62 -9.33 9.20
CA THR A 110 -6.16 -9.38 9.13
C THR A 110 -5.60 -9.55 10.54
N ILE A 111 -5.54 -10.77 11.08
CA ILE A 111 -4.84 -11.01 12.35
C ILE A 111 -3.34 -11.13 12.09
N GLY A 112 -2.56 -10.25 12.72
CA GLY A 112 -1.12 -10.10 12.52
C GLY A 112 -0.29 -11.12 13.29
N GLY A 113 0.64 -11.74 12.56
CA GLY A 113 1.76 -12.53 13.08
C GLY A 113 2.41 -13.35 11.97
N HIS A 114 1.61 -14.10 11.22
CA HIS A 114 2.09 -15.02 10.19
C HIS A 114 1.01 -15.08 9.13
N GLY A 115 1.37 -14.95 7.84
CA GLY A 115 0.45 -14.79 6.71
C GLY A 115 -0.78 -15.72 6.63
N LYS A 116 -0.90 -16.79 7.43
CA LYS A 116 -2.00 -17.77 7.45
C LYS A 116 -3.40 -17.17 7.29
N ILE A 117 -3.84 -16.22 8.13
CA ILE A 117 -5.24 -15.75 8.10
C ILE A 117 -5.51 -14.77 6.95
N ALA A 118 -4.55 -13.89 6.60
CA ALA A 118 -4.66 -13.03 5.43
C ALA A 118 -4.57 -13.84 4.12
N ILE A 119 -3.77 -14.92 4.12
CA ILE A 119 -3.73 -15.94 3.08
C ILE A 119 -5.10 -16.61 2.99
N ASP A 120 -5.75 -16.98 4.09
CA ASP A 120 -7.09 -17.57 4.06
C ASP A 120 -8.14 -16.64 3.44
N ALA A 121 -8.12 -15.35 3.78
CA ALA A 121 -9.00 -14.36 3.14
C ALA A 121 -8.71 -14.20 1.64
N LEU A 122 -7.44 -14.23 1.24
CA LEU A 122 -7.02 -14.21 -0.16
C LEU A 122 -7.17 -15.56 -0.88
N ASN A 123 -7.41 -16.66 -0.17
CA ASN A 123 -7.63 -17.99 -0.77
C ASN A 123 -9.11 -18.30 -0.98
N GLN A 124 -10.01 -17.54 -0.35
CA GLN A 124 -11.44 -17.72 -0.56
C GLN A 124 -11.85 -17.33 -1.98
N THR A 125 -12.73 -18.14 -2.56
CA THR A 125 -13.29 -17.89 -3.88
C THR A 125 -14.39 -16.84 -3.79
N MET A 126 -14.22 -15.72 -4.48
CA MET A 126 -15.14 -14.57 -4.42
C MET A 126 -16.34 -14.70 -5.38
N LYS A 127 -16.98 -15.86 -5.43
CA LYS A 127 -18.13 -16.10 -6.32
C LYS A 127 -19.39 -15.43 -5.76
N LYS A 128 -20.01 -14.54 -6.56
CA LYS A 128 -21.28 -13.83 -6.27
C LYS A 128 -21.23 -12.80 -5.14
N GLU A 129 -20.05 -12.44 -4.66
CA GLU A 129 -19.89 -11.34 -3.71
C GLU A 129 -19.23 -10.14 -4.39
N PHE A 130 -19.49 -8.94 -3.86
CA PHE A 130 -18.81 -7.71 -4.25
C PHE A 130 -17.99 -7.23 -3.04
N PRO A 131 -16.74 -7.72 -2.86
CA PRO A 131 -15.95 -7.41 -1.68
C PRO A 131 -15.39 -5.99 -1.72
N LEU A 132 -15.36 -5.35 -0.56
CA LEU A 132 -14.45 -4.26 -0.25
C LEU A 132 -13.16 -4.85 0.33
N ILE A 133 -12.01 -4.55 -0.25
CA ILE A 133 -10.71 -5.05 0.22
C ILE A 133 -9.94 -3.86 0.80
N HIS A 134 -9.53 -3.97 2.06
CA HIS A 134 -8.70 -2.98 2.75
C HIS A 134 -7.32 -3.59 3.09
N PRO A 135 -6.47 -3.85 2.08
CA PRO A 135 -5.26 -4.59 2.31
C PRO A 135 -4.18 -3.74 3.00
N PRO A 136 -3.36 -4.36 3.86
CA PRO A 136 -2.02 -3.87 4.15
C PRO A 136 -1.25 -3.57 2.85
N ILE A 137 -0.45 -2.50 2.83
CA ILE A 137 0.26 -2.06 1.60
C ILE A 137 1.12 -3.19 1.01
N ASN A 138 1.76 -4.00 1.85
CA ASN A 138 2.59 -5.11 1.41
C ASN A 138 1.79 -6.25 0.74
N LEU A 139 0.47 -6.32 0.95
CA LEU A 139 -0.41 -7.31 0.33
C LEU A 139 -1.11 -6.81 -0.95
N LEU A 140 -1.02 -5.51 -1.27
CA LEU A 140 -1.62 -4.96 -2.49
C LEU A 140 -1.19 -5.71 -3.76
N PRO A 141 0.09 -6.05 -3.98
CA PRO A 141 0.49 -6.83 -5.16
C PRO A 141 -0.19 -8.22 -5.23
N ALA A 142 -0.36 -8.89 -4.09
CA ALA A 142 -1.03 -10.19 -4.02
C ALA A 142 -2.53 -10.08 -4.30
N VAL A 143 -3.19 -9.03 -3.78
CA VAL A 143 -4.61 -8.72 -4.08
C VAL A 143 -4.81 -8.48 -5.57
N LEU A 144 -3.96 -7.64 -6.18
CA LEU A 144 -4.03 -7.34 -7.62
C LEU A 144 -3.79 -8.59 -8.47
N LYS A 145 -2.85 -9.45 -8.06
CA LYS A 145 -2.64 -10.75 -8.71
C LYS A 145 -3.91 -11.61 -8.65
N LYS A 146 -4.54 -11.75 -7.47
CA LYS A 146 -5.77 -12.54 -7.30
C LYS A 146 -6.92 -12.01 -8.16
N ILE A 147 -7.13 -10.70 -8.21
CA ILE A 147 -8.20 -10.09 -9.03
C ILE A 147 -7.99 -10.41 -10.51
N ARG A 148 -6.73 -10.38 -10.98
CA ARG A 148 -6.39 -10.76 -12.36
C ARG A 148 -6.61 -12.25 -12.63
N GLU A 149 -6.34 -13.13 -11.66
CA GLU A 149 -6.50 -14.57 -11.83
C GLU A 149 -7.98 -15.02 -11.73
N GLU A 150 -8.74 -14.46 -10.79
CA GLU A 150 -10.12 -14.87 -10.52
C GLU A 150 -11.17 -14.01 -11.22
N GLN A 151 -10.78 -12.85 -11.77
CA GLN A 151 -11.63 -11.98 -12.58
C GLN A 151 -12.96 -11.65 -11.89
N PHE A 152 -12.90 -11.20 -10.63
CA PHE A 152 -14.06 -10.78 -9.84
C PHE A 152 -14.09 -9.26 -9.66
N GLU A 153 -15.31 -8.74 -9.47
CA GLU A 153 -15.54 -7.32 -9.22
C GLU A 153 -15.29 -6.99 -7.75
N THR A 154 -14.59 -5.88 -7.47
CA THR A 154 -14.26 -5.50 -6.10
C THR A 154 -13.92 -4.02 -5.96
N MET A 155 -14.07 -3.50 -4.74
CA MET A 155 -13.52 -2.21 -4.35
C MET A 155 -12.23 -2.38 -3.57
N ILE A 156 -11.13 -1.77 -3.99
CA ILE A 156 -9.88 -1.74 -3.22
C ILE A 156 -9.74 -0.38 -2.55
N LYS A 157 -9.64 -0.36 -1.23
CA LYS A 157 -9.27 0.85 -0.48
C LYS A 157 -7.76 0.96 -0.38
N ALA A 158 -7.19 2.04 -0.91
CA ALA A 158 -5.75 2.30 -0.87
C ALA A 158 -5.43 3.79 -0.76
N PRO A 159 -4.29 4.17 -0.15
CA PRO A 159 -3.83 5.55 -0.15
C PRO A 159 -3.33 5.97 -1.54
N GLN A 160 -3.53 7.24 -1.89
CA GLN A 160 -2.98 7.84 -3.10
C GLN A 160 -1.49 8.09 -2.94
N LEU A 161 -0.66 7.22 -3.52
CA LEU A 161 0.80 7.30 -3.45
C LEU A 161 1.43 7.19 -4.85
N PRO A 162 1.50 8.32 -5.60
CA PRO A 162 2.17 8.39 -6.89
C PRO A 162 3.66 8.08 -6.70
N GLY A 163 4.14 6.97 -7.26
CA GLY A 163 5.50 6.48 -7.08
C GLY A 163 5.57 5.05 -6.55
N GLN A 164 4.45 4.50 -6.07
CA GLN A 164 4.34 3.08 -5.80
C GLN A 164 3.88 2.32 -7.06
N ILE A 165 4.50 1.18 -7.34
CA ILE A 165 4.19 0.36 -8.53
C ILE A 165 2.72 -0.07 -8.51
N TRP A 166 2.26 -0.59 -7.36
CA TRP A 166 0.85 -1.00 -7.17
C TRP A 166 -0.15 0.14 -7.35
N TYR A 167 0.24 1.40 -7.12
CA TYR A 167 -0.67 2.55 -7.31
C TYR A 167 -0.90 2.78 -8.80
N THR A 168 0.16 2.65 -9.61
CA THR A 168 0.06 2.75 -11.06
C THR A 168 -0.80 1.63 -11.62
N GLU A 169 -0.65 0.40 -11.11
CA GLU A 169 -1.52 -0.74 -11.46
C GLU A 169 -2.99 -0.46 -11.12
N LEU A 170 -3.29 0.03 -9.91
CA LEU A 170 -4.65 0.41 -9.53
C LEU A 170 -5.24 1.45 -10.49
N VAL A 171 -4.50 2.51 -10.78
CA VAL A 171 -4.96 3.60 -11.68
C VAL A 171 -5.19 3.11 -13.11
N ASN A 172 -4.40 2.15 -13.58
CA ASN A 172 -4.52 1.61 -14.94
C ASN A 172 -5.60 0.53 -15.07
N GLU A 173 -5.88 -0.22 -14.01
CA GLU A 173 -6.80 -1.35 -14.04
C GLU A 173 -8.21 -1.04 -13.51
N ASN A 174 -8.37 0.00 -12.69
CA ASN A 174 -9.68 0.43 -12.21
C ASN A 174 -10.56 0.97 -13.35
N VAL A 175 -11.87 0.79 -13.21
CA VAL A 175 -12.88 1.40 -14.09
C VAL A 175 -13.30 2.78 -13.55
N GLN A 176 -13.34 2.90 -12.23
CA GLN A 176 -13.69 4.11 -11.54
C GLN A 176 -12.95 4.17 -10.21
N TYR A 177 -12.72 5.37 -9.68
CA TYR A 177 -12.30 5.53 -8.30
C TYR A 177 -13.14 6.58 -7.58
N LEU A 178 -13.31 6.36 -6.28
CA LEU A 178 -13.99 7.24 -5.36
C LEU A 178 -12.97 7.85 -4.40
N MET A 179 -12.88 9.17 -4.39
CA MET A 179 -12.08 9.90 -3.40
C MET A 179 -12.84 9.95 -2.08
N LEU A 180 -12.30 9.31 -1.05
CA LEU A 180 -12.93 9.25 0.27
C LEU A 180 -12.70 10.54 1.07
N GLY A 181 -11.50 11.12 0.96
CA GLY A 181 -11.12 12.40 1.56
C GLY A 181 -9.63 12.43 1.90
N TRP A 182 -9.20 13.47 2.60
CA TRP A 182 -7.86 13.53 3.15
C TRP A 182 -7.76 12.71 4.45
N ASN A 183 -6.61 12.06 4.66
CA ASN A 183 -6.36 11.19 5.82
C ASN A 183 -6.64 11.89 7.16
N ASN A 184 -6.30 13.16 7.27
CA ASN A 184 -6.52 13.97 8.48
C ASN A 184 -7.99 14.34 8.71
N GLU A 185 -8.83 14.31 7.68
CA GLU A 185 -10.26 14.67 7.76
C GLU A 185 -11.14 13.45 7.99
N ILE A 186 -10.78 12.30 7.41
CA ILE A 186 -11.67 11.14 7.33
C ILE A 186 -11.29 10.00 8.27
N LEU A 187 -10.07 10.02 8.81
CA LEU A 187 -9.61 9.00 9.74
C LEU A 187 -9.81 9.47 11.17
N GLU A 188 -10.57 8.70 11.93
CA GLU A 188 -10.72 8.95 13.37
C GLU A 188 -9.44 8.47 14.10
N PRO A 189 -8.67 9.37 14.73
CA PRO A 189 -7.49 8.99 15.50
C PRO A 189 -7.90 8.26 16.79
N ARG A 190 -7.24 7.15 17.13
CA ARG A 190 -7.43 6.50 18.43
C ARG A 190 -6.81 7.34 19.56
N THR A 191 -7.43 7.31 20.75
CA THR A 191 -6.95 7.88 22.02
C THR A 191 -5.53 7.47 22.42
N SER A 192 -4.97 6.39 21.85
CA SER A 192 -3.57 5.98 22.08
C SER A 192 -2.54 6.74 21.24
N LEU A 193 -2.96 7.47 20.20
CA LEU A 193 -2.10 8.26 19.31
C LEU A 193 -1.88 9.68 19.84
N SER A 194 -2.88 10.29 20.49
CA SER A 194 -2.74 11.62 21.09
C SER A 194 -1.64 11.66 22.16
N LYS A 195 -1.43 10.56 22.89
CA LYS A 195 -0.36 10.41 23.87
C LYS A 195 1.06 10.35 23.29
N LYS A 196 1.21 10.15 21.96
CA LYS A 196 2.53 9.94 21.32
C LYS A 196 2.95 11.05 20.34
N ASN A 197 2.14 12.11 20.15
CA ASN A 197 2.43 13.22 19.21
C ASN A 197 2.76 12.76 17.77
N LEU A 198 2.06 11.74 17.27
CA LEU A 198 2.35 11.11 15.98
C LEU A 198 1.37 11.55 14.90
N LYS A 199 1.88 12.09 13.78
CA LYS A 199 1.08 12.55 12.63
C LYS A 199 0.95 11.47 11.55
N LEU A 200 -0.19 11.46 10.86
CA LEU A 200 -0.45 10.65 9.66
C LEU A 200 0.25 11.26 8.44
N LEU A 201 0.58 10.43 7.45
CA LEU A 201 0.98 10.95 6.14
C LEU A 201 -0.18 11.80 5.57
N PRO A 202 0.06 13.07 5.20
CA PRO A 202 -0.88 13.81 4.38
C PRO A 202 -1.05 13.05 3.05
N GLY A 203 -2.28 12.68 2.74
CA GLY A 203 -2.60 11.92 1.56
C GLY A 203 -4.10 11.72 1.44
N LYS A 204 -4.56 11.47 0.22
CA LYS A 204 -5.96 11.12 -0.04
C LYS A 204 -6.11 9.61 0.06
N ILE A 205 -7.20 9.14 0.63
CA ILE A 205 -7.60 7.73 0.48
C ILE A 205 -8.63 7.64 -0.63
N CYS A 206 -8.46 6.64 -1.48
CA CYS A 206 -9.38 6.32 -2.55
C CYS A 206 -9.88 4.88 -2.40
N CYS A 207 -11.09 4.65 -2.91
CA CYS A 207 -11.58 3.33 -3.26
C CYS A 207 -11.52 3.17 -4.78
N PHE A 208 -10.86 2.14 -5.27
CA PHE A 208 -10.74 1.82 -6.69
C PHE A 208 -11.69 0.68 -7.02
N LEU A 209 -12.58 0.89 -7.99
CA LEU A 209 -13.48 -0.12 -8.52
C LEU A 209 -12.74 -0.94 -9.57
N MET A 210 -12.56 -2.21 -9.30
CA MET A 210 -11.97 -3.19 -10.21
C MET A 210 -13.11 -4.02 -10.78
N GLU A 211 -13.30 -3.98 -12.09
CA GLU A 211 -14.31 -4.81 -12.76
C GLU A 211 -13.69 -6.09 -13.32
N ARG A 212 -14.56 -7.08 -13.49
CA ARG A 212 -14.23 -8.27 -14.28
C ARG A 212 -13.93 -7.85 -15.71
N LYS A 213 -12.72 -8.11 -16.21
CA LYS A 213 -12.46 -7.93 -17.64
C LYS A 213 -13.14 -9.07 -18.39
N PRO A 214 -13.98 -8.79 -19.41
CA PRO A 214 -14.36 -9.85 -20.34
C PRO A 214 -13.06 -10.39 -20.93
N GLY A 215 -12.88 -11.72 -20.91
CA GLY A 215 -11.68 -12.36 -21.45
C GLY A 215 -11.48 -11.89 -22.89
N ARG A 216 -10.35 -11.23 -23.16
CA ARG A 216 -10.04 -10.74 -24.50
C ARG A 216 -9.25 -11.80 -25.26
N GLU A 217 -9.84 -12.31 -26.33
CA GLU A 217 -9.09 -12.32 -27.58
C GLU A 217 -9.24 -10.91 -28.19
N GLU A 218 -8.09 -10.28 -28.48
CA GLU A 218 -7.93 -9.09 -29.34
C GLU A 218 -8.68 -7.80 -28.97
N ASP A 219 -8.17 -7.03 -27.99
CA ASP A 219 -8.40 -5.57 -27.97
C ASP A 219 -7.30 -4.83 -27.20
N SER A 220 -6.04 -5.11 -27.50
CA SER A 220 -4.88 -4.48 -26.84
C SER A 220 -4.32 -3.27 -27.60
N ARG A 221 -4.90 -2.92 -28.76
CA ARG A 221 -4.39 -1.84 -29.64
C ARG A 221 -5.21 -0.55 -29.61
N GLU A 222 -6.51 -0.58 -29.32
CA GLU A 222 -7.33 0.64 -29.37
C GLU A 222 -7.12 1.56 -28.15
N ARG A 223 -6.89 1.01 -26.95
CA ARG A 223 -6.80 1.82 -25.72
C ARG A 223 -5.55 2.67 -25.59
N PHE A 224 -4.50 2.44 -26.39
CA PHE A 224 -3.30 3.28 -26.37
C PHE A 224 -3.52 4.63 -27.10
N CYS A 225 -4.50 4.70 -28.01
CA CYS A 225 -4.80 5.92 -28.77
C CYS A 225 -5.63 6.94 -27.96
N GLU A 226 -6.56 6.49 -27.12
CA GLU A 226 -7.39 7.41 -26.31
C GLU A 226 -6.58 8.17 -25.24
N TYR A 227 -5.53 7.56 -24.68
CA TYR A 227 -4.67 8.19 -23.67
C TYR A 227 -3.86 9.38 -24.20
N GLN A 228 -3.43 9.35 -25.47
CA GLN A 228 -2.69 10.46 -26.10
C GLN A 228 -3.60 11.68 -26.33
N ILE A 229 -4.88 11.45 -26.61
CA ILE A 229 -5.87 12.54 -26.81
C ILE A 229 -6.21 13.21 -25.49
N TYR A 230 -6.31 12.44 -24.39
CA TYR A 230 -6.64 13.00 -23.06
C TYR A 230 -5.47 13.77 -22.42
N ALA A 231 -4.22 13.35 -22.65
CA ALA A 231 -3.04 14.08 -22.18
C ALA A 231 -2.84 15.43 -22.91
N LYS A 232 -3.18 15.51 -24.20
CA LYS A 232 -3.09 16.75 -24.99
C LYS A 232 -4.13 17.81 -24.59
N LYS A 233 -5.30 17.41 -24.08
CA LYS A 233 -6.35 18.35 -23.64
C LYS A 233 -6.07 19.06 -22.30
N ARG A 234 -4.99 18.72 -21.60
CA ARG A 234 -4.59 19.33 -20.32
C ARG A 234 -3.48 20.38 -20.41
N GLN A 235 -3.02 20.71 -21.61
CA GLN A 235 -1.95 21.70 -21.84
C GLN A 235 -2.40 22.92 -22.68
N ILE A 236 -3.71 23.20 -22.73
CA ILE A 236 -4.26 24.44 -23.31
C ILE A 236 -5.07 25.15 -22.23
#